data_AF-A0A9Q1ZEN7-F1
#
_entry.id   AF-A0A9Q1ZEN7-F1
#
_cell.length_a   1.000
_cell.length_b   1.000
_cell.length_c   1.000
_cell.angle_alpha   90.00
_cell.angle_beta   90.00
_cell.angle_gamma   90.00
#
_symmetry.space_group_name_H-M   'P 1'
#
loop_
_entity.id
_entity.type
_entity.pdbx_description
1 polymer ?
#
loop_
_entity_poly.entity_id
_entity_poly.type
_entity_poly.pdbx_seq_one_letter_code
_entity_poly.pdbx_strand_id
1 'polypeptide(L)'
;MDRPLIYYALSVYIACISLMILQNSVIMAIGLVLLFFIVLFLAIDIKSFILIISFFLVGCLSFYTYFNVTLYTNKNSVRIIQKKKGGYIGNYKGRKVILLGKFKNVKEGNRLIVSGKFSDNKDYSRGIIGEFKVDDYKKIKTDFIESLYIFRDKLYKKYNKLLGIKKSSIIMACCYGDTKYLSLDTKNEINRLGISHIISVSGLHIALVYKILESIFGIKIALIMSFVYMIFTGAKAATIRAYIMIVVLKFSKVVYKNYDSLSALSLAAIILLIMKPYYVMDIGFNLSFLATLGIILYNKKIKRVLYKLPTKINEGLSMTLSAQVFSMPYAMGTLNNISMFFILGNLILVPIYSMVILIGNIEVIFFNSDTAFDMFSKVLYSLLTAIDGGTYLLLKITPNVVQYNYFYEVSILSIFITYILYKHGYKRIIYFPIFVMCLVLTYSIV
;
A
#
# COMPACT_ATOMS: atom_id res chain seq x y z
N MET A 1 -17.12 18.26 17.31
CA MET A 1 -16.43 17.64 16.16
C MET A 1 -17.23 16.45 15.64
N ASP A 2 -17.65 16.45 14.37
CA ASP A 2 -18.43 15.33 13.80
C ASP A 2 -17.60 14.06 13.55
N ARG A 3 -16.29 14.20 13.32
CA ARG A 3 -15.37 13.08 13.02
C ARG A 3 -14.00 13.25 13.70
N PRO A 4 -13.89 13.02 15.02
CA PRO A 4 -12.65 13.25 15.78
C PRO A 4 -11.47 12.37 15.34
N LEU A 5 -11.75 11.13 14.91
CA LEU A 5 -10.72 10.18 14.46
C LEU A 5 -9.85 10.71 13.31
N ILE A 6 -10.39 11.58 12.45
CA ILE A 6 -9.63 12.20 11.35
C ILE A 6 -8.48 13.04 11.92
N TYR A 7 -8.77 13.86 12.93
CA TYR A 7 -7.79 14.73 13.56
C TYR A 7 -6.75 13.95 14.34
N TYR A 8 -7.16 12.85 15.00
CA TYR A 8 -6.21 11.96 15.69
C TYR A 8 -5.26 11.28 14.71
N ALA A 9 -5.76 10.79 13.57
CA ALA A 9 -4.93 10.20 12.53
C ALA A 9 -3.94 11.21 11.94
N LEU A 10 -4.39 12.44 11.66
CA LEU A 10 -3.52 13.53 11.21
C LEU A 10 -2.45 13.87 12.25
N SER A 11 -2.83 13.91 13.53
CA SER A 11 -1.92 14.18 14.64
C SER A 11 -0.80 13.14 14.76
N VAL A 12 -1.17 11.85 14.72
CA VAL A 12 -0.19 10.75 14.72
C VAL A 12 0.71 10.81 13.49
N TYR A 13 0.15 11.08 12.31
CA TYR A 13 0.91 11.22 11.06
C TYR A 13 1.93 12.37 11.15
N ILE A 14 1.51 13.54 11.64
CA ILE A 14 2.37 14.73 11.78
C ILE A 14 3.44 14.53 12.85
N ALA A 15 3.13 13.84 13.94
CA ALA A 15 4.13 13.43 14.92
C ALA A 15 5.22 12.54 14.30
N CYS A 16 4.83 11.50 13.56
CA CYS A 16 5.82 10.61 12.92
C CYS A 16 6.66 11.31 11.85
N ILE A 17 6.05 12.16 10.99
CA ILE A 17 6.78 12.85 9.92
C ILE A 17 7.68 13.97 10.47
N SER A 18 7.25 14.70 11.50
CA SER A 18 8.10 15.72 12.14
C SER A 18 9.35 15.11 12.75
N LEU A 19 9.25 13.94 13.41
CA LEU A 19 10.40 13.22 13.94
C LEU A 19 11.31 12.63 12.86
N MET A 20 10.78 12.29 11.67
CA MET A 20 11.59 11.94 10.51
C MET A 20 12.38 13.16 10.01
N ILE A 21 11.70 14.31 9.85
CA ILE A 21 12.31 15.56 9.37
C ILE A 21 13.36 16.07 10.36
N LEU A 22 13.14 15.88 11.67
CA LEU A 22 14.06 16.27 12.74
C LEU A 22 15.47 15.70 12.55
N GLN A 23 15.59 14.52 11.92
CA GLN A 23 16.89 13.89 11.61
C GLN A 23 17.69 14.67 10.56
N ASN A 24 17.02 15.40 9.68
CA ASN A 24 17.64 16.17 8.60
C ASN A 24 17.70 17.67 8.90
N SER A 25 16.64 18.23 9.50
CA SER A 25 16.53 19.65 9.81
C SER A 25 15.62 19.89 11.02
N VAL A 26 16.22 20.39 12.10
CA VAL A 26 15.51 20.77 13.33
C VAL A 26 14.50 21.89 13.09
N ILE A 27 14.91 22.90 12.31
CA ILE A 27 14.09 24.09 12.03
C ILE A 27 12.80 23.70 11.28
N MET A 28 12.91 22.85 10.25
CA MET A 28 11.73 22.39 9.49
C MET A 28 10.78 21.57 10.37
N ALA A 29 11.32 20.71 11.23
CA ALA A 29 10.50 19.90 12.14
C ALA A 29 9.72 20.76 13.13
N ILE A 30 10.38 21.72 13.78
CA ILE A 30 9.73 22.65 14.72
C ILE A 30 8.68 23.49 13.99
N GLY A 31 9.03 24.04 12.81
CA GLY A 31 8.11 24.83 12.00
C GLY A 31 6.83 24.07 11.63
N LEU A 32 6.95 22.80 11.22
CA LEU A 32 5.80 21.95 10.89
C LEU A 32 4.89 21.71 12.10
N VAL A 33 5.48 21.41 13.26
CA VAL A 33 4.74 21.14 14.50
C VAL A 33 4.02 22.39 15.00
N LEU A 34 4.68 23.55 15.01
CA LEU A 34 4.08 24.81 15.39
C LEU A 34 2.92 25.19 14.47
N LEU A 35 3.14 25.12 13.15
CA LEU A 35 2.11 25.42 12.16
C LEU A 35 0.88 24.53 12.37
N PHE A 36 1.08 23.23 12.59
CA PHE A 36 -0.01 22.30 12.85
C PHE A 36 -0.82 22.66 14.10
N PHE A 37 -0.16 22.91 15.24
CA PHE A 37 -0.87 23.24 16.47
C PHE A 37 -1.53 24.62 16.44
N ILE A 38 -0.94 25.61 15.77
CA ILE A 38 -1.56 26.93 15.57
C ILE A 38 -2.86 26.78 14.78
N VAL A 39 -2.83 26.05 13.66
CA VAL A 39 -4.03 25.82 12.83
C VAL A 39 -5.12 25.09 13.63
N LEU A 40 -4.76 24.08 14.43
CA LEU A 40 -5.73 23.36 15.26
C LEU A 40 -6.30 24.23 16.38
N PHE A 41 -5.47 25.02 17.05
CA PHE A 41 -5.90 25.90 18.13
C PHE A 41 -6.92 26.95 17.63
N LEU A 42 -6.72 27.47 16.41
CA LEU A 42 -7.65 28.42 15.80
C LEU A 42 -8.94 27.77 15.29
N ALA A 43 -8.91 26.49 14.95
CA ALA A 43 -10.03 25.82 14.28
C ALA A 43 -10.97 25.03 15.20
N ILE A 44 -10.55 24.70 16.43
CA ILE A 44 -11.17 23.64 17.25
C ILE A 44 -11.34 24.08 18.72
N ASP A 45 -12.35 23.54 19.40
CA ASP A 45 -12.57 23.72 20.83
C ASP A 45 -11.44 23.16 21.71
N ILE A 46 -11.25 23.74 22.91
CA ILE A 46 -10.12 23.41 23.78
C ILE A 46 -10.08 21.95 24.25
N LYS A 47 -11.25 21.31 24.45
CA LYS A 47 -11.32 19.91 24.89
C LYS A 47 -10.82 18.98 23.79
N SER A 48 -11.29 19.18 22.56
CA SER A 48 -10.82 18.44 21.38
C SER A 48 -9.33 18.70 21.10
N PHE A 49 -8.84 19.92 21.31
CA PHE A 49 -7.43 20.28 21.15
C PHE A 49 -6.50 19.47 22.08
N ILE A 50 -6.85 19.35 23.37
CA ILE A 50 -6.08 18.55 24.35
C ILE A 50 -6.01 17.08 23.92
N LEU A 51 -7.11 16.53 23.43
CA LEU A 51 -7.17 15.14 22.99
C LEU A 51 -6.33 14.92 21.71
N ILE A 52 -6.25 15.91 20.82
CA ILE A 52 -5.37 15.85 19.65
C ILE A 52 -3.89 15.86 20.04
N ILE A 53 -3.51 16.62 21.07
CA ILE A 53 -2.15 16.62 21.64
C ILE A 53 -1.79 15.24 22.19
N SER A 54 -2.70 14.56 22.89
CA SER A 54 -2.37 13.22 23.42
C SER A 54 -2.09 12.22 22.29
N PHE A 55 -2.82 12.28 21.19
CA PHE A 55 -2.53 11.46 20.00
C PHE A 55 -1.22 11.86 19.30
N PHE A 56 -0.84 13.13 19.33
CA PHE A 56 0.48 13.57 18.84
C PHE A 56 1.59 12.88 19.65
N LEU A 57 1.48 12.91 20.98
CA LEU A 57 2.42 12.26 21.89
C LEU A 57 2.48 10.73 21.69
N VAL A 58 1.33 10.09 21.42
CA VAL A 58 1.29 8.66 21.06
C VAL A 58 2.09 8.39 19.78
N GLY A 59 2.01 9.27 18.77
CA GLY A 59 2.82 9.18 17.55
C GLY A 59 4.32 9.32 17.84
N CYS A 60 4.70 10.26 18.72
CA CYS A 60 6.09 10.43 19.14
C CYS A 60 6.61 9.21 19.90
N LEU A 61 5.82 8.67 20.82
CA LEU A 61 6.16 7.48 21.58
C LEU A 61 6.30 6.25 20.68
N SER A 62 5.40 6.06 19.71
CA SER A 62 5.50 5.02 18.68
C SER A 62 6.83 5.09 17.95
N PHE A 63 7.20 6.29 17.46
CA PHE A 63 8.48 6.51 16.78
C PHE A 63 9.66 6.11 17.65
N TYR A 64 9.72 6.64 18.88
CA TYR A 64 10.82 6.40 19.79
C TYR A 64 10.95 4.92 20.15
N THR A 65 9.85 4.27 20.52
CA THR A 65 9.81 2.84 20.87
C THR A 65 10.12 1.91 19.69
N TYR A 66 9.82 2.32 18.46
CA TYR A 66 10.14 1.53 17.28
C TYR A 66 11.64 1.56 16.98
N PHE A 67 12.25 2.75 16.96
CA PHE A 67 13.65 2.93 16.53
C PHE A 67 14.68 2.78 17.64
N ASN A 68 14.34 3.05 18.90
CA ASN A 68 15.29 2.99 20.00
C ASN A 68 15.33 1.60 20.64
N VAL A 69 15.92 0.63 19.92
CA VAL A 69 16.08 -0.75 20.38
C VAL A 69 17.49 -1.24 20.09
N THR A 70 18.16 -1.73 21.13
CA THR A 70 19.44 -2.43 21.01
C THR A 70 19.21 -3.93 20.90
N LEU A 71 19.76 -4.56 19.87
CA LEU A 71 19.81 -6.03 19.80
C LEU A 71 20.99 -6.52 20.64
N TYR A 72 20.70 -7.40 21.60
CA TYR A 72 21.73 -8.06 22.41
C TYR A 72 22.64 -8.92 21.53
N THR A 73 23.89 -9.11 21.92
CA THR A 73 24.89 -9.85 21.13
C THR A 73 24.54 -11.34 20.96
N ASN A 74 23.79 -11.91 21.91
CA ASN A 74 23.51 -13.34 21.97
C ASN A 74 22.03 -13.68 21.74
N LYS A 75 21.76 -14.54 20.75
CA LYS A 75 20.50 -15.24 20.48
C LYS A 75 19.27 -14.36 20.17
N ASN A 76 19.33 -13.57 19.10
CA ASN A 76 18.14 -12.87 18.60
C ASN A 76 17.36 -13.74 17.60
N SER A 77 16.05 -13.91 17.84
CA SER A 77 15.17 -14.54 16.85
C SER A 77 14.78 -13.55 15.76
N VAL A 78 15.22 -13.80 14.53
CA VAL A 78 14.96 -12.95 13.36
C VAL A 78 14.36 -13.79 12.24
N ARG A 79 13.30 -13.30 11.60
CA ARG A 79 12.74 -13.94 10.39
C ARG A 79 13.27 -13.27 9.14
N ILE A 80 13.71 -14.04 8.16
CA ILE A 80 14.14 -13.52 6.87
C ILE A 80 12.93 -13.05 6.06
N ILE A 81 12.91 -11.77 5.69
CA ILE A 81 11.85 -11.18 4.85
C ILE A 81 12.30 -11.19 3.38
N GLN A 82 13.48 -10.65 3.10
CA GLN A 82 13.94 -10.39 1.73
C GLN A 82 15.46 -10.52 1.62
N LYS A 83 15.96 -11.01 0.49
CA LYS A 83 17.38 -11.01 0.18
C LYS A 83 17.88 -9.61 -0.22
N LYS A 84 19.06 -9.21 0.27
CA LYS A 84 19.74 -7.94 -0.09
C LYS A 84 21.15 -8.26 -0.60
N LYS A 85 21.78 -7.37 -1.38
CA LYS A 85 23.22 -7.51 -1.70
C LYS A 85 24.02 -7.56 -0.38
N GLY A 86 24.84 -8.59 -0.20
CA GLY A 86 25.66 -8.78 1.00
C GLY A 86 24.95 -9.34 2.24
N GLY A 87 23.67 -9.75 2.15
CA GLY A 87 22.94 -10.29 3.30
C GLY A 87 21.43 -10.39 3.12
N TYR A 88 20.68 -10.12 4.18
CA TYR A 88 19.22 -10.22 4.20
C TYR A 88 18.58 -9.07 5.00
N ILE A 89 17.32 -8.77 4.71
CA ILE A 89 16.48 -7.97 5.60
C ILE A 89 15.69 -8.94 6.47
N GLY A 90 15.84 -8.80 7.78
CA GLY A 90 15.17 -9.59 8.80
C GLY A 90 14.06 -8.81 9.50
N ASN A 91 13.07 -9.55 10.03
CA ASN A 91 12.06 -9.06 10.96
C ASN A 91 12.44 -9.49 12.38
N TYR A 92 12.72 -8.52 13.24
CA TYR A 92 12.93 -8.71 14.68
C TYR A 92 11.76 -8.06 15.44
N LYS A 93 10.87 -8.88 16.03
CA LYS A 93 9.71 -8.41 16.82
C LYS A 93 8.91 -7.27 16.15
N GLY A 94 8.65 -7.38 14.85
CA GLY A 94 7.90 -6.38 14.07
C GLY A 94 8.76 -5.29 13.41
N ARG A 95 10.06 -5.24 13.71
CA ARG A 95 11.01 -4.22 13.22
C ARG A 95 11.92 -4.79 12.13
N LYS A 96 12.34 -3.96 11.17
CA LYS A 96 13.29 -4.39 10.12
C LYS A 96 14.72 -4.21 10.59
N VAL A 97 15.56 -5.21 10.39
CA VAL A 97 17.01 -5.17 10.65
C VAL A 97 17.76 -5.70 9.43
N ILE A 98 18.90 -5.12 9.08
CA ILE A 98 19.76 -5.67 8.04
C ILE A 98 20.67 -6.71 8.68
N LEU A 99 20.70 -7.92 8.15
CA LEU A 99 21.60 -8.98 8.56
C LEU A 99 22.74 -9.07 7.53
N LEU A 100 23.97 -8.81 7.97
CA LEU A 100 25.18 -8.90 7.14
C LEU A 100 25.97 -10.14 7.53
N GLY A 101 26.42 -10.91 6.55
CA GLY A 101 27.19 -12.14 6.81
C GLY A 101 27.09 -13.16 5.69
N LYS A 102 27.81 -14.27 5.85
CA LYS A 102 27.77 -15.40 4.90
C LYS A 102 26.71 -16.40 5.34
N PHE A 103 25.57 -16.41 4.66
CA PHE A 103 24.49 -17.36 4.93
C PHE A 103 24.52 -18.51 3.91
N LYS A 104 24.47 -19.74 4.41
CA LYS A 104 24.30 -20.97 3.61
C LYS A 104 22.87 -21.51 3.79
N ASN A 105 22.21 -21.86 2.68
CA ASN A 105 20.88 -22.49 2.66
C ASN A 105 19.75 -21.71 3.37
N VAL A 106 19.84 -20.37 3.40
CA VAL A 106 18.82 -19.50 3.98
C VAL A 106 17.88 -18.97 2.90
N LYS A 107 16.57 -19.14 3.13
CA LYS A 107 15.48 -18.67 2.26
C LYS A 107 14.58 -17.68 2.99
N GLU A 108 13.81 -16.92 2.21
CA GLU A 108 12.75 -16.06 2.74
C GLU A 108 11.74 -16.89 3.55
N GLY A 109 11.26 -16.32 4.65
CA GLY A 109 10.38 -16.98 5.60
C GLY A 109 11.10 -17.77 6.69
N ASN A 110 12.37 -18.16 6.52
CA ASN A 110 13.11 -18.89 7.56
C ASN A 110 13.26 -18.06 8.83
N ARG A 111 13.11 -18.73 9.98
CA ARG A 111 13.37 -18.14 11.29
C ARG A 111 14.74 -18.58 11.82
N LEU A 112 15.60 -17.61 12.11
CA LEU A 112 16.97 -17.83 12.56
C LEU A 112 17.14 -17.29 13.98
N ILE A 113 17.96 -17.96 14.78
CA ILE A 113 18.59 -17.40 15.97
C ILE A 113 19.96 -16.91 15.50
N VAL A 114 20.19 -15.60 15.57
CA VAL A 114 21.46 -14.99 15.16
C VAL A 114 22.24 -14.51 16.37
N SER A 115 23.57 -14.65 16.30
CA SER A 115 24.54 -14.08 17.23
C SER A 115 25.57 -13.26 16.48
N GLY A 116 26.04 -12.18 17.11
CA GLY A 116 27.03 -11.29 16.54
C GLY A 116 26.89 -9.87 17.06
N LYS A 117 27.27 -8.88 16.25
CA LYS A 117 27.38 -7.48 16.66
C LYS A 117 26.31 -6.61 16.00
N PHE A 118 25.58 -5.86 16.81
CA PHE A 118 24.63 -4.85 16.36
C PHE A 118 25.31 -3.49 16.21
N SER A 119 25.02 -2.79 15.11
CA SER A 119 25.44 -1.43 14.81
C SER A 119 24.20 -0.55 14.65
N ASP A 120 24.20 0.60 15.32
CA ASP A 120 23.06 1.51 15.39
C ASP A 120 22.93 2.39 14.13
N ASN A 121 22.94 1.76 12.95
CA ASN A 121 22.83 2.41 11.64
C ASN A 121 21.36 2.47 11.20
N LYS A 122 20.58 3.34 11.82
CA LYS A 122 19.14 3.50 11.55
C LYS A 122 18.92 4.08 10.17
N ASP A 123 18.01 3.46 9.41
CA ASP A 123 17.42 4.07 8.21
C ASP A 123 15.93 4.26 8.48
N TYR A 124 15.63 5.47 8.93
CA TYR A 124 14.31 5.93 9.32
C TYR A 124 13.30 5.82 8.16
N SER A 125 13.72 6.16 6.95
CA SER A 125 12.87 6.15 5.75
C SER A 125 12.37 4.74 5.40
N ARG A 126 13.21 3.72 5.59
CA ARG A 126 12.88 2.32 5.30
C ARG A 126 12.35 1.55 6.50
N GLY A 127 12.39 2.17 7.69
CA GLY A 127 12.00 1.56 8.95
C GLY A 127 13.02 0.54 9.47
N ILE A 128 14.29 0.69 9.11
CA ILE A 128 15.38 -0.19 9.51
C ILE A 128 16.00 0.35 10.79
N ILE A 129 16.04 -0.49 11.83
CA ILE A 129 16.53 -0.08 13.16
C ILE A 129 18.05 -0.15 13.29
N GLY A 130 18.73 -0.84 12.38
CA GLY A 130 20.18 -0.98 12.38
C GLY A 130 20.69 -2.13 11.53
N GLU A 131 21.98 -2.37 11.63
CA GLU A 131 22.69 -3.46 10.95
C GLU A 131 23.20 -4.46 11.99
N PHE A 132 23.05 -5.74 11.69
CA PHE A 132 23.49 -6.83 12.56
C PHE A 132 24.47 -7.70 11.78
N LYS A 133 25.75 -7.65 12.15
CA LYS A 133 26.80 -8.52 11.61
C LYS A 133 26.67 -9.88 12.28
N VAL A 134 26.30 -10.89 11.50
CA VAL A 134 26.03 -12.25 11.95
C VAL A 134 27.32 -13.06 11.90
N ASP A 135 27.77 -13.50 13.07
CA ASP A 135 28.94 -14.39 13.22
C ASP A 135 28.52 -15.86 13.17
N ASP A 136 27.40 -16.19 13.83
CA ASP A 136 26.79 -17.52 13.81
C ASP A 136 25.26 -17.42 13.74
N TYR A 137 24.64 -18.44 13.17
CA TYR A 137 23.18 -18.55 13.13
C TYR A 137 22.70 -20.00 13.18
N LYS A 138 21.60 -20.20 13.90
CA LYS A 138 20.88 -21.48 13.96
C LYS A 138 19.47 -21.34 13.40
N LYS A 139 19.13 -22.17 12.42
CA LYS A 139 17.75 -22.24 11.91
C LYS A 139 16.82 -22.90 12.94
N ILE A 140 15.68 -22.27 13.21
CA ILE A 140 14.63 -22.79 14.10
C ILE A 140 13.72 -23.74 13.31
N LYS A 141 12.98 -24.60 14.02
CA LYS A 141 11.90 -25.40 13.44
C LYS A 141 10.90 -24.52 12.67
N THR A 142 10.36 -25.09 11.60
CA THR A 142 9.34 -24.47 10.75
C THR A 142 8.11 -24.11 11.55
N ASP A 143 7.73 -22.84 11.53
CA ASP A 143 6.49 -22.35 12.13
C ASP A 143 5.42 -22.05 11.07
N PHE A 144 4.22 -21.65 11.52
CA PHE A 144 3.09 -21.37 10.63
C PHE A 144 3.41 -20.31 9.57
N ILE A 145 4.19 -19.27 9.89
CA ILE A 145 4.54 -18.27 8.88
C ILE A 145 5.52 -18.86 7.87
N GLU A 146 6.51 -19.66 8.29
CA GLU A 146 7.42 -20.34 7.36
C GLU A 146 6.66 -21.33 6.46
N SER A 147 5.62 -22.00 6.98
CA SER A 147 4.77 -22.88 6.16
C SER A 147 4.01 -22.13 5.07
N LEU A 148 3.56 -20.88 5.32
CA LEU A 148 2.97 -20.03 4.29
C LEU A 148 3.96 -19.69 3.17
N TYR A 149 5.22 -19.38 3.50
CA TYR A 149 6.28 -19.15 2.50
C TYR A 149 6.56 -20.41 1.67
N ILE A 150 6.69 -21.56 2.34
CA ILE A 150 6.89 -22.85 1.68
C ILE A 150 5.69 -23.18 0.76
N PHE A 151 4.47 -22.86 1.20
CA PHE A 151 3.27 -23.08 0.41
C PHE A 151 3.24 -22.19 -0.84
N ARG A 152 3.62 -20.91 -0.75
CA ARG A 152 3.78 -20.04 -1.93
C ARG A 152 4.81 -20.60 -2.92
N ASP A 153 5.94 -21.11 -2.43
CA ASP A 153 6.96 -21.74 -3.28
C ASP A 153 6.43 -23.01 -3.98
N LYS A 154 5.59 -23.82 -3.28
CA LYS A 154 4.92 -24.98 -3.88
C LYS A 154 3.91 -24.57 -4.95
N LEU A 155 3.09 -23.55 -4.68
CA LEU A 155 2.15 -22.98 -5.65
C LEU A 155 2.88 -22.49 -6.90
N TYR A 156 3.96 -21.72 -6.74
CA TYR A 156 4.76 -21.25 -7.87
C TYR A 156 5.27 -22.41 -8.73
N LYS A 157 5.80 -23.48 -8.11
CA LYS A 157 6.27 -24.66 -8.86
C LYS A 157 5.15 -25.34 -9.65
N LYS A 158 3.97 -25.48 -9.04
CA LYS A 158 2.80 -26.10 -9.71
C LYS A 158 2.32 -25.23 -10.88
N TYR A 159 2.18 -23.92 -10.68
CA TYR A 159 1.84 -22.99 -11.76
C TYR A 159 2.90 -22.95 -12.86
N ASN A 160 4.19 -22.92 -12.51
CA ASN A 160 5.26 -22.85 -13.50
C ASN A 160 5.27 -24.06 -14.43
N LYS A 161 4.92 -25.25 -13.91
CA LYS A 161 4.76 -26.47 -14.72
C LYS A 161 3.59 -26.38 -15.71
N LEU A 162 2.49 -25.72 -15.33
CA LEU A 162 1.26 -25.68 -16.13
C LEU A 162 1.18 -24.46 -17.08
N LEU A 163 1.69 -23.31 -16.65
CA LEU A 163 1.45 -22.01 -17.31
C LEU A 163 2.73 -21.32 -17.80
N GLY A 164 3.90 -21.81 -17.40
CA GLY A 164 5.20 -21.19 -17.65
C GLY A 164 5.51 -19.97 -16.76
N ILE A 165 6.74 -19.47 -16.88
CA ILE A 165 7.34 -18.52 -15.91
C ILE A 165 6.56 -17.19 -15.85
N LYS A 166 6.30 -16.55 -17.00
CA LYS A 166 5.68 -15.21 -17.07
C LYS A 166 4.28 -15.22 -16.44
N LYS A 167 3.39 -16.10 -16.90
CA LYS A 167 2.01 -16.22 -16.41
C LYS A 167 1.96 -16.59 -14.92
N SER A 168 2.79 -17.53 -14.49
CA SER A 168 2.90 -17.91 -13.08
C SER A 168 3.33 -16.74 -12.20
N SER A 169 4.31 -15.95 -12.64
CA SER A 169 4.76 -14.77 -11.88
C SER A 169 3.66 -13.72 -11.68
N ILE A 170 2.77 -13.55 -12.67
CA ILE A 170 1.63 -12.63 -12.58
C ILE A 170 0.62 -13.14 -11.54
N ILE A 171 0.26 -14.43 -11.57
CA ILE A 171 -0.63 -15.03 -10.57
C ILE A 171 -0.03 -14.91 -9.17
N MET A 172 1.25 -15.26 -9.00
CA MET A 172 1.94 -15.16 -7.71
C MET A 172 1.90 -13.73 -7.15
N ALA A 173 2.08 -12.72 -8.01
CA ALA A 173 2.06 -11.32 -7.60
C ALA A 173 0.65 -10.82 -7.26
N CYS A 174 -0.32 -11.02 -8.15
CA CYS A 174 -1.67 -10.46 -8.01
C CYS A 174 -2.51 -11.21 -6.97
N CYS A 175 -2.41 -12.54 -6.92
CA CYS A 175 -3.23 -13.35 -6.02
C CYS A 175 -2.56 -13.53 -4.65
N TYR A 176 -1.25 -13.75 -4.59
CA TYR A 176 -0.57 -14.17 -3.36
C TYR A 176 0.46 -13.15 -2.84
N GLY A 177 0.57 -11.99 -3.50
CA GLY A 177 1.44 -10.89 -3.08
C GLY A 177 2.93 -11.17 -3.23
N ASP A 178 3.32 -12.24 -3.93
CA ASP A 178 4.70 -12.65 -4.13
C ASP A 178 5.26 -12.13 -5.47
N THR A 179 5.96 -11.00 -5.40
CA THR A 179 6.50 -10.30 -6.57
C THR A 179 7.92 -10.70 -6.92
N LYS A 180 8.51 -11.68 -6.23
CA LYS A 180 9.92 -12.09 -6.42
C LYS A 180 10.17 -12.78 -7.77
N TYR A 181 9.12 -13.34 -8.37
CA TYR A 181 9.18 -14.03 -9.66
C TYR A 181 8.96 -13.13 -10.88
N LEU A 182 8.54 -11.87 -10.67
CA LEU A 182 8.29 -10.93 -11.77
C LEU A 182 9.62 -10.43 -12.35
N SER A 183 9.76 -10.56 -13.67
CA SER A 183 10.88 -9.96 -14.42
C SER A 183 10.81 -8.44 -14.39
N LEU A 184 11.96 -7.79 -14.64
CA LEU A 184 12.03 -6.33 -14.74
C LEU A 184 11.18 -5.82 -15.92
N ASP A 185 11.19 -6.54 -17.05
CA ASP A 185 10.41 -6.17 -18.24
C ASP A 185 8.91 -6.15 -17.95
N THR A 186 8.38 -7.19 -17.31
CA THR A 186 6.95 -7.24 -16.94
C THR A 186 6.58 -6.14 -15.95
N LYS A 187 7.47 -5.80 -15.00
CA LYS A 187 7.25 -4.65 -14.10
C LYS A 187 7.21 -3.34 -14.88
N ASN A 188 8.10 -3.17 -15.85
CA ASN A 188 8.16 -1.98 -16.69
C ASN A 188 6.92 -1.84 -17.58
N GLU A 189 6.45 -2.92 -18.23
CA GLU A 189 5.21 -2.95 -19.00
C GLU A 189 4.01 -2.49 -18.14
N ILE A 190 3.88 -3.07 -16.95
CA ILE A 190 2.79 -2.78 -16.00
C ILE A 190 2.86 -1.33 -15.48
N ASN A 191 4.07 -0.83 -15.20
CA ASN A 191 4.28 0.56 -14.82
C ASN A 191 3.95 1.51 -15.97
N ARG A 192 4.37 1.20 -17.21
CA ARG A 192 4.06 1.97 -18.42
C ARG A 192 2.58 2.05 -18.71
N LEU A 193 1.80 1.04 -18.37
CA LEU A 193 0.34 1.05 -18.52
C LEU A 193 -0.39 1.69 -17.32
N GLY A 194 0.33 2.10 -16.27
CA GLY A 194 -0.27 2.72 -15.08
C GLY A 194 -1.06 1.76 -14.20
N ILE A 195 -0.81 0.44 -14.33
CA ILE A 195 -1.57 -0.63 -13.65
C ILE A 195 -0.75 -1.35 -12.57
N SER A 196 0.31 -0.72 -12.07
CA SER A 196 1.21 -1.26 -11.03
C SER A 196 0.53 -1.64 -9.71
N HIS A 197 -0.62 -1.03 -9.41
CA HIS A 197 -1.40 -1.37 -8.23
C HIS A 197 -2.03 -2.76 -8.28
N ILE A 198 -2.13 -3.40 -9.46
CA ILE A 198 -2.71 -4.75 -9.62
C ILE A 198 -1.75 -5.83 -9.11
N ILE A 199 -0.45 -5.68 -9.39
CA ILE A 199 0.59 -6.66 -8.97
C ILE A 199 0.92 -6.61 -7.48
N SER A 200 0.27 -5.71 -6.74
CA SER A 200 0.30 -5.71 -5.29
C SER A 200 -1.11 -5.97 -4.79
N VAL A 201 -1.29 -7.07 -4.04
CA VAL A 201 -2.56 -7.39 -3.37
C VAL A 201 -3.09 -6.13 -2.68
N SER A 202 -4.22 -5.65 -3.19
CA SER A 202 -4.82 -4.37 -2.81
C SER A 202 -5.98 -4.59 -1.84
N GLY A 203 -6.53 -3.50 -1.30
CA GLY A 203 -7.68 -3.59 -0.41
C GLY A 203 -8.93 -4.21 -1.05
N LEU A 204 -9.07 -4.09 -2.38
CA LEU A 204 -10.15 -4.73 -3.14
C LEU A 204 -10.07 -6.26 -3.04
N HIS A 205 -8.86 -6.82 -3.10
CA HIS A 205 -8.65 -8.26 -3.06
C HIS A 205 -9.11 -8.85 -1.72
N ILE A 206 -8.75 -8.19 -0.62
CA ILE A 206 -9.17 -8.58 0.73
C ILE A 206 -10.69 -8.49 0.87
N ALA A 207 -11.31 -7.42 0.36
CA ALA A 207 -12.77 -7.27 0.41
C ALA A 207 -13.51 -8.32 -0.40
N LEU A 208 -13.00 -8.68 -1.59
CA LEU A 208 -13.58 -9.71 -2.44
C LEU A 208 -13.50 -11.09 -1.78
N VAL A 209 -12.31 -11.48 -1.32
CA VAL A 209 -12.09 -12.76 -0.62
C VAL A 209 -12.97 -12.84 0.62
N TYR A 210 -13.02 -11.78 1.42
CA TYR A 210 -13.89 -11.72 2.59
C TYR A 210 -15.38 -11.92 2.23
N LYS A 211 -15.88 -11.25 1.18
CA LYS A 211 -17.30 -11.35 0.78
C LYS A 211 -17.69 -12.77 0.36
N ILE A 212 -16.80 -13.46 -0.36
CA ILE A 212 -17.02 -14.86 -0.77
C ILE A 212 -17.06 -15.77 0.45
N LEU A 213 -16.08 -15.61 1.35
CA LEU A 213 -16.01 -16.40 2.58
C LEU A 213 -17.20 -16.14 3.50
N GLU A 214 -17.67 -14.89 3.59
CA GLU A 214 -18.85 -14.52 4.36
C GLU A 214 -20.10 -15.24 3.83
N SER A 215 -20.24 -15.32 2.50
CA SER A 215 -21.38 -15.99 1.88
C SER A 215 -21.44 -17.50 2.12
N ILE A 216 -20.28 -18.14 2.34
CA ILE A 216 -20.18 -19.60 2.49
C ILE A 216 -20.14 -20.00 3.97
N PHE A 217 -19.35 -19.29 4.79
CA PHE A 217 -19.02 -19.69 6.16
C PHE A 217 -19.54 -18.71 7.23
N GLY A 218 -20.18 -17.62 6.81
CA GLY A 218 -20.65 -16.57 7.71
C GLY A 218 -19.55 -15.64 8.24
N ILE A 219 -19.96 -14.64 9.01
CA ILE A 219 -19.12 -13.50 9.41
C ILE A 219 -17.88 -13.93 10.21
N LYS A 220 -18.05 -14.79 11.22
CA LYS A 220 -16.99 -15.16 12.17
C LYS A 220 -15.83 -15.87 11.47
N ILE A 221 -16.15 -16.91 10.68
CA ILE A 221 -15.14 -17.69 9.96
C ILE A 221 -14.50 -16.85 8.85
N ALA A 222 -15.28 -16.03 8.14
CA ALA A 222 -14.76 -15.15 7.10
C ALA A 222 -13.73 -14.13 7.63
N LEU A 223 -13.92 -13.59 8.84
CA LEU A 223 -12.93 -12.71 9.48
C LEU A 223 -11.62 -13.45 9.77
N ILE A 224 -11.69 -14.66 10.33
CA ILE A 224 -10.50 -15.46 10.64
C ILE A 224 -9.76 -15.85 9.36
N MET A 225 -10.47 -16.35 8.35
CA MET A 225 -9.87 -16.76 7.08
C MET A 225 -9.30 -15.58 6.29
N SER A 226 -9.98 -14.42 6.28
CA SER A 226 -9.43 -13.21 5.64
C SER A 226 -8.23 -12.64 6.38
N PHE A 227 -8.13 -12.81 7.70
CA PHE A 227 -6.94 -12.48 8.47
C PHE A 227 -5.76 -13.39 8.09
N VAL A 228 -5.99 -14.71 8.00
CA VAL A 228 -4.97 -15.65 7.53
C VAL A 228 -4.55 -15.32 6.10
N TYR A 229 -5.50 -14.99 5.21
CA TYR A 229 -5.22 -14.57 3.84
C TYR A 229 -4.41 -13.27 3.76
N MET A 230 -4.69 -12.29 4.63
CA MET A 230 -3.90 -11.06 4.74
C MET A 230 -2.44 -11.37 5.13
N ILE A 231 -2.21 -12.31 6.06
CA ILE A 231 -0.84 -12.76 6.40
C ILE A 231 -0.23 -13.52 5.21
N PHE A 232 -1.02 -14.40 4.58
CA PHE A 232 -0.64 -15.18 3.42
C PHE A 232 -0.33 -14.34 2.18
N THR A 233 -0.74 -13.07 2.11
CA THR A 233 -0.38 -12.14 1.03
C THR A 233 0.76 -11.18 1.41
N GLY A 234 1.35 -11.35 2.60
CA GLY A 234 2.51 -10.60 3.07
C GLY A 234 2.20 -9.42 3.98
N ALA A 235 0.94 -9.24 4.39
CA ALA A 235 0.49 -8.21 5.33
C ALA A 235 1.03 -6.80 5.01
N LYS A 236 0.83 -6.36 3.75
CA LYS A 236 1.16 -5.00 3.31
C LYS A 236 0.20 -3.99 3.95
N ALA A 237 0.60 -2.72 3.99
CA ALA A 237 -0.22 -1.64 4.55
C ALA A 237 -1.65 -1.61 3.97
N ALA A 238 -1.77 -1.74 2.65
CA ALA A 238 -3.06 -1.75 1.95
C ALA A 238 -3.99 -2.89 2.38
N THR A 239 -3.45 -4.10 2.61
CA THR A 239 -4.23 -5.27 3.00
C THR A 239 -4.64 -5.19 4.48
N ILE A 240 -3.74 -4.75 5.36
CA ILE A 240 -4.05 -4.54 6.79
C ILE A 240 -5.15 -3.49 6.94
N ARG A 241 -5.02 -2.35 6.26
CA ARG A 241 -6.04 -1.30 6.29
C ARG A 241 -7.41 -1.81 5.82
N ALA A 242 -7.45 -2.53 4.71
CA ALA A 242 -8.70 -3.09 4.21
C ALA A 242 -9.33 -4.07 5.20
N TYR A 243 -8.52 -4.94 5.82
CA TYR A 243 -8.98 -5.84 6.87
C TYR A 243 -9.54 -5.08 8.08
N ILE A 244 -8.86 -4.03 8.56
CA ILE A 244 -9.35 -3.17 9.66
C ILE A 244 -10.71 -2.56 9.29
N MET A 245 -10.85 -2.01 8.09
CA MET A 245 -12.11 -1.40 7.65
C MET A 245 -13.26 -2.43 7.56
N ILE A 246 -12.97 -3.67 7.15
CA ILE A 246 -13.95 -4.78 7.15
C ILE A 246 -14.35 -5.13 8.59
N VAL A 247 -13.39 -5.27 9.50
CA VAL A 247 -13.67 -5.54 10.92
C VAL A 247 -14.56 -4.44 11.50
N VAL A 248 -14.24 -3.16 11.26
CA VAL A 248 -15.04 -2.02 11.73
C VAL A 248 -16.46 -2.06 11.13
N LEU A 249 -16.59 -2.34 9.83
CA LEU A 249 -17.90 -2.45 9.15
C LEU A 249 -18.77 -3.55 9.77
N LYS A 250 -18.19 -4.69 10.12
CA LYS A 250 -18.95 -5.80 10.70
C LYS A 250 -19.24 -5.59 12.17
N PHE A 251 -18.28 -5.03 12.90
CA PHE A 251 -18.48 -4.66 14.29
C PHE A 251 -19.57 -3.58 14.44
N SER A 252 -19.63 -2.59 13.53
CA SER A 252 -20.66 -1.55 13.58
C SER A 252 -22.08 -2.13 13.49
N LYS A 253 -22.27 -3.19 12.69
CA LYS A 253 -23.56 -3.91 12.61
C LYS A 253 -23.92 -4.62 13.91
N VAL A 254 -22.94 -5.20 14.60
CA VAL A 254 -23.14 -5.89 15.88
C VAL A 254 -23.51 -4.90 17.00
N VAL A 255 -22.90 -3.72 17.01
CA VAL A 255 -23.20 -2.66 18.00
C VAL A 255 -24.31 -1.71 17.56
N TYR A 256 -25.05 -2.05 16.49
CA TYR A 256 -26.14 -1.24 15.92
C TYR A 256 -25.78 0.23 15.63
N LYS A 257 -24.53 0.49 15.20
CA LYS A 257 -24.06 1.80 14.78
C LYS A 257 -23.85 1.91 13.27
N ASN A 258 -24.08 3.10 12.74
CA ASN A 258 -23.80 3.44 11.35
C ASN A 258 -22.30 3.38 11.06
N TYR A 259 -21.94 2.73 9.96
CA TYR A 259 -20.56 2.67 9.49
C TYR A 259 -20.16 4.00 8.84
N ASP A 260 -19.10 4.63 9.36
CA ASP A 260 -18.47 5.80 8.75
C ASP A 260 -17.11 5.41 8.17
N SER A 261 -17.01 5.40 6.85
CA SER A 261 -15.81 4.95 6.13
C SER A 261 -14.59 5.83 6.35
N LEU A 262 -14.79 7.14 6.60
CA LEU A 262 -13.70 8.06 6.95
C LEU A 262 -13.12 7.73 8.33
N SER A 263 -13.98 7.55 9.34
CA SER A 263 -13.56 7.12 10.68
C SER A 263 -12.83 5.78 10.66
N ALA A 264 -13.32 4.81 9.87
CA ALA A 264 -12.67 3.51 9.71
C ALA A 264 -11.29 3.63 9.03
N LEU A 265 -11.16 4.49 8.01
CA LEU A 265 -9.89 4.78 7.35
C LEU A 265 -8.91 5.45 8.33
N SER A 266 -9.36 6.44 9.10
CA SER A 266 -8.55 7.11 10.11
C SER A 266 -8.08 6.18 11.22
N LEU A 267 -8.95 5.29 11.72
CA LEU A 267 -8.57 4.27 12.70
C LEU A 267 -7.49 3.34 12.14
N ALA A 268 -7.63 2.91 10.88
CA ALA A 268 -6.62 2.08 10.22
C ALA A 268 -5.27 2.80 10.11
N ALA A 269 -5.25 4.12 9.83
CA ALA A 269 -4.03 4.91 9.81
C ALA A 269 -3.36 4.96 11.19
N ILE A 270 -4.13 5.26 12.24
CA ILE A 270 -3.63 5.32 13.62
C ILE A 270 -2.97 3.99 14.01
N ILE A 271 -3.67 2.87 13.82
CA ILE A 271 -3.16 1.53 14.17
C ILE A 271 -1.86 1.23 13.39
N LEU A 272 -1.84 1.47 12.08
CA LEU A 272 -0.67 1.20 11.26
C LEU A 272 0.54 2.07 11.64
N LEU A 273 0.34 3.34 11.97
CA LEU A 273 1.40 4.26 12.37
C LEU A 273 1.91 4.01 13.80
N ILE A 274 1.04 3.56 14.72
CA ILE A 274 1.47 3.11 16.05
C ILE A 274 2.31 1.83 15.93
N MET A 275 1.95 0.91 15.03
CA MET A 275 2.72 -0.31 14.83
C MET A 275 4.05 -0.06 14.10
N LYS A 276 4.02 0.83 13.10
CA LYS A 276 5.12 1.07 12.15
C LYS A 276 5.14 2.56 11.77
N PRO A 277 5.80 3.41 12.59
CA PRO A 277 5.79 4.86 12.41
C PRO A 277 6.44 5.31 11.09
N TYR A 278 7.38 4.52 10.56
CA TYR A 278 8.01 4.79 9.27
C TYR A 278 7.06 4.70 8.06
N TYR A 279 5.82 4.20 8.23
CA TYR A 279 4.85 4.15 7.14
C TYR A 279 4.45 5.53 6.60
N VAL A 280 4.72 6.62 7.31
CA VAL A 280 4.59 7.98 6.75
C VAL A 280 5.48 8.21 5.52
N MET A 281 6.60 7.48 5.41
CA MET A 281 7.51 7.51 4.25
C MET A 281 7.26 6.37 3.26
N ASP A 282 6.37 5.43 3.57
CA ASP A 282 6.08 4.29 2.71
C ASP A 282 5.11 4.72 1.59
N ILE A 283 5.63 4.73 0.36
CA ILE A 283 4.88 5.14 -0.83
C ILE A 283 3.60 4.28 -0.99
N GLY A 284 3.68 2.97 -0.71
CA GLY A 284 2.55 2.06 -0.83
C GLY A 284 1.44 2.33 0.19
N PHE A 285 1.82 2.67 1.43
CA PHE A 285 0.89 3.15 2.47
C PHE A 285 0.18 4.43 2.00
N ASN A 286 0.94 5.47 1.64
CA ASN A 286 0.37 6.77 1.27
C ASN A 286 -0.54 6.67 0.05
N LEU A 287 -0.11 5.99 -1.02
CA LEU A 287 -0.93 5.78 -2.21
C LEU A 287 -2.23 5.03 -1.88
N SER A 288 -2.17 4.00 -1.02
CA SER A 288 -3.36 3.25 -0.62
C SER A 288 -4.38 4.14 0.10
N PHE A 289 -3.93 4.88 1.12
CA PHE A 289 -4.78 5.74 1.93
C PHE A 289 -5.37 6.90 1.11
N LEU A 290 -4.55 7.59 0.32
CA LEU A 290 -4.99 8.70 -0.54
C LEU A 290 -5.98 8.23 -1.60
N ALA A 291 -5.72 7.09 -2.26
CA ALA A 291 -6.65 6.52 -3.23
C ALA A 291 -8.02 6.20 -2.61
N THR A 292 -8.03 5.63 -1.40
CA THR A 292 -9.30 5.28 -0.73
C THR A 292 -10.00 6.49 -0.15
N LEU A 293 -9.27 7.50 0.32
CA LEU A 293 -9.84 8.80 0.67
C LEU A 293 -10.55 9.44 -0.53
N GLY A 294 -9.89 9.44 -1.69
CA GLY A 294 -10.45 9.92 -2.95
C GLY A 294 -11.74 9.18 -3.34
N ILE A 295 -11.73 7.84 -3.30
CA ILE A 295 -12.92 7.01 -3.54
C ILE A 295 -14.06 7.36 -2.57
N ILE A 296 -13.78 7.49 -1.27
CA ILE A 296 -14.80 7.80 -0.26
C ILE A 296 -15.44 9.18 -0.52
N LEU A 297 -14.64 10.18 -0.89
CA LEU A 297 -15.09 11.57 -1.01
C LEU A 297 -15.74 11.91 -2.37
N TYR A 298 -15.30 11.26 -3.45
CA TYR A 298 -15.62 11.67 -4.82
C TYR A 298 -16.40 10.64 -5.65
N ASN A 299 -16.38 9.35 -5.32
CA ASN A 299 -16.99 8.31 -6.18
C ASN A 299 -18.48 8.59 -6.48
N LYS A 300 -19.27 8.89 -5.44
CA LYS A 300 -20.70 9.21 -5.61
C LYS A 300 -20.94 10.45 -6.48
N LYS A 301 -20.05 11.45 -6.41
CA LYS A 301 -20.18 12.70 -7.18
C LYS A 301 -19.82 12.47 -8.64
N ILE A 302 -18.71 11.80 -8.91
CA ILE A 302 -18.28 11.48 -10.26
C ILE A 302 -19.30 10.55 -10.94
N LYS A 303 -19.82 9.54 -10.22
CA LYS A 303 -20.85 8.63 -10.76
C LYS A 303 -22.11 9.36 -11.22
N ARG A 304 -22.50 10.43 -10.52
CA ARG A 304 -23.64 11.30 -10.89
C ARG A 304 -23.34 12.14 -12.12
N VAL A 305 -22.12 12.65 -12.26
CA VAL A 305 -21.72 13.43 -13.45
C VAL A 305 -21.69 12.54 -14.69
N LEU A 306 -21.20 11.31 -14.56
CA LEU A 306 -21.08 10.33 -15.64
C LEU A 306 -22.34 9.48 -15.87
N TYR A 307 -23.51 9.94 -15.43
CA TYR A 307 -24.76 9.17 -15.45
C TYR A 307 -25.17 8.66 -16.84
N LYS A 308 -24.74 9.33 -17.92
CA LYS A 308 -25.02 8.95 -19.31
C LYS A 308 -24.25 7.72 -19.79
N LEU A 309 -23.19 7.31 -19.08
CA LEU A 309 -22.41 6.14 -19.44
C LEU A 309 -23.10 4.84 -18.98
N PRO A 310 -22.89 3.71 -19.68
CA PRO A 310 -23.34 2.40 -19.22
C PRO A 310 -22.88 2.12 -17.78
N THR A 311 -23.72 1.49 -16.98
CA THR A 311 -23.51 1.33 -15.52
C THR A 311 -22.14 0.77 -15.16
N LYS A 312 -21.69 -0.29 -15.85
CA LYS A 312 -20.38 -0.91 -15.62
C LYS A 312 -19.20 0.01 -15.95
N ILE A 313 -19.31 0.79 -17.04
CA ILE A 313 -18.28 1.74 -17.46
C ILE A 313 -18.23 2.92 -16.49
N ASN A 314 -19.40 3.45 -16.12
CA ASN A 314 -19.53 4.52 -15.14
C ASN A 314 -18.90 4.12 -13.80
N GLU A 315 -19.18 2.91 -13.30
CA GLU A 315 -18.62 2.41 -12.04
C GLU A 315 -17.10 2.29 -12.09
N GLY A 316 -16.54 1.70 -13.15
CA GLY A 316 -15.09 1.55 -13.33
C GLY A 316 -14.37 2.90 -13.46
N LEU A 317 -14.89 3.80 -14.30
CA LEU A 317 -14.31 5.13 -14.50
C LEU A 317 -14.44 6.00 -13.25
N SER A 318 -15.61 6.03 -12.60
CA SER A 318 -15.83 6.82 -11.40
C SER A 318 -14.91 6.40 -10.26
N MET A 319 -14.72 5.08 -10.07
CA MET A 319 -13.80 4.56 -9.08
C MET A 319 -12.34 4.93 -9.40
N THR A 320 -11.92 4.76 -10.65
CA THR A 320 -10.57 5.08 -11.12
C THR A 320 -10.25 6.56 -10.96
N LEU A 321 -11.12 7.44 -11.46
CA LEU A 321 -10.95 8.89 -11.35
C LEU A 321 -10.93 9.35 -9.90
N SER A 322 -11.82 8.79 -9.07
CA SER A 322 -11.88 9.13 -7.63
C SER A 322 -10.60 8.74 -6.89
N ALA A 323 -10.03 7.58 -7.19
CA ALA A 323 -8.77 7.15 -6.59
C ALA A 323 -7.64 8.14 -6.90
N GLN A 324 -7.59 8.60 -8.14
CA GLN A 324 -6.49 9.45 -8.62
C GLN A 324 -6.52 10.89 -8.10
N VAL A 325 -7.66 11.38 -7.60
CA VAL A 325 -7.80 12.74 -7.07
C VAL A 325 -6.67 13.13 -6.11
N PHE A 326 -6.29 12.21 -5.22
CA PHE A 326 -5.20 12.43 -4.26
C PHE A 326 -3.97 11.55 -4.51
N SER A 327 -4.13 10.34 -5.06
CA SER A 327 -2.98 9.46 -5.28
C SER A 327 -2.11 9.91 -6.45
N MET A 328 -2.67 10.55 -7.48
CA MET A 328 -1.90 11.00 -8.63
C MET A 328 -0.94 12.15 -8.26
N PRO A 329 -1.38 13.26 -7.62
CA PRO A 329 -0.44 14.30 -7.19
C PRO A 329 0.70 13.76 -6.32
N TYR A 330 0.38 12.88 -5.36
CA TYR A 330 1.38 12.26 -4.50
C TYR A 330 2.34 11.34 -5.28
N ALA A 331 1.82 10.54 -6.22
CA ALA A 331 2.66 9.70 -7.07
C ALA A 331 3.61 10.55 -7.94
N MET A 332 3.20 11.75 -8.38
CA MET A 332 4.04 12.59 -9.25
C MET A 332 5.26 13.10 -8.49
N GLY A 333 5.05 13.58 -7.26
CA GLY A 333 6.15 14.07 -6.42
C GLY A 333 7.07 12.99 -5.85
N THR A 334 6.64 11.72 -5.86
CA THR A 334 7.43 10.62 -5.25
C THR A 334 8.03 9.64 -6.24
N LEU A 335 7.34 9.33 -7.33
CA LEU A 335 7.78 8.33 -8.31
C LEU A 335 8.45 8.96 -9.53
N ASN A 336 8.29 10.27 -9.77
CA ASN A 336 8.80 11.01 -10.93
C ASN A 336 8.37 10.44 -12.31
N ASN A 337 7.57 9.37 -12.34
CA ASN A 337 7.17 8.65 -13.54
C ASN A 337 5.71 8.18 -13.42
N ILE A 338 4.77 8.92 -14.00
CA ILE A 338 3.37 8.49 -14.09
C ILE A 338 3.02 8.20 -15.53
N SER A 339 2.38 7.05 -15.74
CA SER A 339 1.73 6.77 -17.01
C SER A 339 0.37 7.47 -17.07
N MET A 340 0.17 8.32 -18.08
CA MET A 340 -1.13 8.91 -18.40
C MET A 340 -2.14 7.88 -18.95
N PHE A 341 -1.65 6.70 -19.36
CA PHE A 341 -2.46 5.60 -19.90
C PHE A 341 -3.16 4.76 -18.83
N PHE A 342 -3.05 5.14 -17.54
CA PHE A 342 -3.73 4.47 -16.44
C PHE A 342 -5.25 4.34 -16.66
N ILE A 343 -5.90 5.28 -17.35
CA ILE A 343 -7.35 5.21 -17.62
C ILE A 343 -7.66 4.04 -18.56
N LEU A 344 -6.99 3.98 -19.71
CA LEU A 344 -7.21 2.91 -20.70
C LEU A 344 -6.74 1.56 -20.16
N GLY A 345 -5.58 1.51 -19.50
CA GLY A 345 -5.08 0.33 -18.82
C GLY A 345 -6.08 -0.19 -17.79
N ASN A 346 -6.65 0.71 -16.97
CA ASN A 346 -7.64 0.31 -15.97
C ASN A 346 -8.98 -0.10 -16.57
N LEU A 347 -9.43 0.53 -17.64
CA LEU A 347 -10.71 0.19 -18.25
C LEU A 347 -10.67 -1.18 -18.95
N ILE A 348 -9.55 -1.52 -19.59
CA ILE A 348 -9.42 -2.72 -20.42
C ILE A 348 -8.84 -3.89 -19.61
N LEU A 349 -7.73 -3.69 -18.90
CA LEU A 349 -6.98 -4.79 -18.28
C LEU A 349 -7.45 -5.13 -16.87
N VAL A 350 -7.79 -4.14 -16.03
CA VAL A 350 -8.20 -4.40 -14.62
C VAL A 350 -9.41 -5.34 -14.50
N PRO A 351 -10.46 -5.28 -15.34
CA PRO A 351 -11.54 -6.25 -15.27
C PRO A 351 -11.08 -7.69 -15.47
N ILE A 352 -10.18 -7.92 -16.43
CA ILE A 352 -9.64 -9.26 -16.72
C ILE A 352 -8.73 -9.71 -15.57
N TYR A 353 -7.86 -8.83 -15.07
CA TYR A 353 -7.07 -9.10 -13.87
C TYR A 353 -7.94 -9.43 -12.65
N SER A 354 -9.07 -8.75 -12.48
CA SER A 354 -10.01 -9.01 -11.38
C SER A 354 -10.60 -10.42 -11.46
N MET A 355 -10.85 -10.93 -12.68
CA MET A 355 -11.25 -12.32 -12.89
C MET A 355 -10.10 -13.29 -12.56
N VAL A 356 -8.87 -12.99 -12.98
CA VAL A 356 -7.67 -13.78 -12.63
C VAL A 356 -7.49 -13.86 -11.12
N ILE A 357 -7.64 -12.73 -10.41
CA ILE A 357 -7.55 -12.66 -8.95
C ILE A 357 -8.63 -13.53 -8.30
N LEU A 358 -9.87 -13.44 -8.76
CA LEU A 358 -10.97 -14.23 -8.24
C LEU A 358 -10.73 -15.72 -8.42
N ILE A 359 -10.44 -16.14 -9.65
CA ILE A 359 -10.25 -17.55 -10.02
C ILE A 359 -8.99 -18.11 -9.36
N GLY A 360 -7.87 -17.37 -9.38
CA GLY A 360 -6.62 -17.81 -8.76
C GLY A 360 -6.70 -17.93 -7.23
N ASN A 361 -7.57 -17.17 -6.57
CA ASN A 361 -7.82 -17.35 -5.13
C ASN A 361 -8.71 -18.57 -4.85
N ILE A 362 -9.69 -18.85 -5.69
CA ILE A 362 -10.54 -20.06 -5.59
C ILE A 362 -9.72 -21.32 -5.88
N GLU A 363 -8.86 -21.28 -6.90
CA GLU A 363 -8.04 -22.40 -7.34
C GLU A 363 -7.11 -22.92 -6.23
N VAL A 364 -6.59 -22.04 -5.35
CA VAL A 364 -5.76 -22.46 -4.20
C VAL A 364 -6.47 -23.45 -3.29
N ILE A 365 -7.80 -23.36 -3.17
CA ILE A 365 -8.59 -24.29 -2.35
C ILE A 365 -8.47 -25.71 -2.90
N PHE A 366 -8.35 -25.85 -4.22
CA PHE A 366 -8.21 -27.12 -4.93
C PHE A 366 -6.75 -27.54 -5.13
N PHE A 367 -5.79 -26.96 -4.38
CA PHE A 367 -4.36 -27.26 -4.52
C PHE A 367 -4.04 -28.77 -4.48
N ASN A 368 -4.74 -29.54 -3.64
CA ASN A 368 -4.54 -30.98 -3.48
C ASN A 368 -5.24 -31.84 -4.57
N SER A 369 -6.13 -31.25 -5.37
CA SER A 369 -6.86 -31.96 -6.42
C SER A 369 -6.28 -31.60 -7.80
N ASP A 370 -5.43 -32.45 -8.35
CA ASP A 370 -4.72 -32.17 -9.61
C ASP A 370 -5.65 -31.89 -10.80
N THR A 371 -6.76 -32.62 -10.91
CA THR A 371 -7.76 -32.44 -11.98
C THR A 371 -8.45 -31.07 -11.91
N ALA A 372 -9.03 -30.73 -10.76
CA ALA A 372 -9.67 -29.43 -10.54
C ALA A 372 -8.68 -28.27 -10.71
N PHE A 373 -7.46 -28.40 -10.17
CA PHE A 373 -6.42 -27.38 -10.32
C PHE A 373 -6.06 -27.17 -11.81
N ASP A 374 -5.86 -28.24 -12.58
CA ASP A 374 -5.57 -28.13 -14.01
C ASP A 374 -6.71 -27.46 -14.80
N MET A 375 -7.98 -27.76 -14.47
CA MET A 375 -9.13 -27.10 -15.08
C MET A 375 -9.13 -25.57 -14.85
N PHE A 376 -8.93 -25.13 -13.61
CA PHE A 376 -8.83 -23.70 -13.31
C PHE A 376 -7.60 -23.06 -13.96
N SER A 377 -6.46 -23.74 -13.96
CA SER A 377 -5.23 -23.30 -14.60
C SER A 377 -5.42 -23.07 -16.11
N LYS A 378 -6.20 -23.90 -16.82
CA LYS A 378 -6.55 -23.67 -18.23
C LYS A 378 -7.36 -22.39 -18.44
N VAL A 379 -8.31 -22.10 -17.56
CA VAL A 379 -9.07 -20.83 -17.59
C VAL A 379 -8.17 -19.64 -17.29
N LEU A 380 -7.27 -19.75 -16.31
CA LEU A 380 -6.29 -18.70 -16.03
C LEU A 380 -5.32 -18.49 -17.21
N TYR A 381 -4.92 -19.56 -17.88
CA TYR A 381 -4.06 -19.49 -19.06
C TYR A 381 -4.70 -18.64 -20.16
N SER A 382 -5.98 -18.87 -20.46
CA SER A 382 -6.70 -18.12 -21.50
C SER A 382 -6.87 -16.65 -21.11
N LEU A 383 -7.25 -16.36 -19.87
CA LEU A 383 -7.36 -14.98 -19.35
C LEU A 383 -6.02 -14.24 -19.38
N LEU A 384 -4.93 -14.88 -18.96
CA LEU A 384 -3.59 -14.29 -18.99
C LEU A 384 -3.10 -14.08 -20.42
N THR A 385 -3.46 -14.96 -21.36
CA THR A 385 -3.15 -14.77 -22.78
C THR A 385 -3.93 -13.58 -23.36
N ALA A 386 -5.18 -13.38 -22.95
CA ALA A 386 -5.94 -12.19 -23.30
C ALA A 386 -5.32 -10.91 -22.72
N ILE A 387 -4.81 -10.96 -21.48
CA ILE A 387 -4.05 -9.86 -20.87
C ILE A 387 -2.77 -9.57 -21.63
N ASP A 388 -2.00 -10.59 -22.03
CA ASP A 388 -0.78 -10.42 -22.83
C ASP A 388 -1.11 -9.72 -24.17
N GLY A 389 -2.16 -10.16 -24.86
CA GLY A 389 -2.62 -9.53 -26.11
C GLY A 389 -3.08 -8.07 -25.92
N GLY A 390 -3.88 -7.81 -24.87
CA GLY A 390 -4.32 -6.45 -24.54
C GLY A 390 -3.16 -5.54 -24.13
N THR A 391 -2.18 -6.07 -23.40
CA THR A 391 -0.95 -5.37 -23.01
C THR A 391 -0.14 -5.00 -24.25
N TYR A 392 0.05 -5.93 -25.18
CA TYR A 392 0.76 -5.68 -26.43
C TYR A 392 0.09 -4.57 -27.27
N LEU A 393 -1.24 -4.63 -27.45
CA LEU A 393 -1.99 -3.62 -28.19
C LEU A 393 -1.89 -2.23 -27.55
N LEU A 394 -2.03 -2.16 -26.23
CA LEU A 394 -1.95 -0.89 -25.50
C LEU A 394 -0.54 -0.30 -25.56
N LEU A 395 0.50 -1.13 -25.40
CA LEU A 395 1.89 -0.65 -25.44
C LEU A 395 2.29 -0.08 -26.79
N LYS A 396 1.68 -0.54 -27.90
CA LYS A 396 1.92 0.04 -29.24
C LYS A 396 1.43 1.48 -29.37
N ILE A 397 0.40 1.84 -28.61
CA ILE A 397 -0.23 3.18 -28.62
C ILE A 397 0.30 4.03 -27.44
N THR A 398 0.88 3.40 -26.42
CA THR A 398 1.33 4.08 -25.22
C THR A 398 2.67 4.79 -25.48
N PRO A 399 2.72 6.13 -25.40
CA PRO A 399 3.97 6.89 -25.48
C PRO A 399 4.90 6.52 -24.33
N ASN A 400 6.18 6.89 -24.46
CA ASN A 400 7.14 6.68 -23.39
C ASN A 400 6.71 7.43 -22.12
N VAL A 401 7.09 6.88 -20.96
CA VAL A 401 6.72 7.46 -19.66
C VAL A 401 7.30 8.87 -19.58
N VAL A 402 6.44 9.87 -19.39
CA VAL A 402 6.88 11.24 -19.17
C VAL A 402 7.56 11.31 -17.81
N GLN A 403 8.82 11.74 -17.79
CA GLN A 403 9.51 12.06 -16.54
C GLN A 403 8.97 13.39 -16.03
N TYR A 404 8.33 13.38 -14.88
CA TYR A 404 7.80 14.60 -14.28
C TYR A 404 8.88 15.28 -13.46
N ASN A 405 9.18 16.52 -13.82
CA ASN A 405 9.97 17.43 -13.00
C ASN A 405 9.12 18.02 -11.86
N TYR A 406 9.77 18.49 -10.79
CA TYR A 406 9.16 19.12 -9.61
C TYR A 406 8.15 20.23 -9.97
N PHE A 407 8.37 20.92 -11.09
CA PHE A 407 7.50 21.96 -11.61
C PHE A 407 6.07 21.47 -11.99
N TYR A 408 5.93 20.25 -12.49
CA TYR A 408 4.61 19.67 -12.78
C TYR A 408 3.82 19.34 -11.51
N GLU A 409 4.52 18.97 -10.43
CA GLU A 409 3.92 18.74 -9.12
C GLU A 409 3.33 20.03 -8.55
N VAL A 410 4.10 21.13 -8.58
CA VAL A 410 3.65 22.46 -8.13
C VAL A 410 2.43 22.92 -8.93
N SER A 411 2.42 22.66 -10.24
CA SER A 411 1.28 22.96 -11.12
C SER A 411 0.01 22.23 -10.68
N ILE A 412 0.09 20.94 -10.40
CA ILE A 412 -1.08 20.14 -10.01
C ILE A 412 -1.55 20.46 -8.59
N LEU A 413 -0.62 20.67 -7.66
CA LEU A 413 -0.95 21.15 -6.31
C LEU A 413 -1.66 22.50 -6.38
N SER A 414 -1.25 23.40 -7.28
CA SER A 414 -1.92 24.69 -7.46
C SER A 414 -3.36 24.55 -7.97
N ILE A 415 -3.63 23.62 -8.90
CA ILE A 415 -4.99 23.27 -9.35
C ILE A 415 -5.81 22.75 -8.17
N PHE A 416 -5.21 21.88 -7.35
CA PHE A 416 -5.89 21.26 -6.22
C PHE A 416 -6.25 22.28 -5.12
N ILE A 417 -5.29 23.12 -4.74
CA ILE A 417 -5.48 24.21 -3.76
C ILE A 417 -6.55 25.18 -4.27
N THR A 418 -6.48 25.55 -5.55
CA THR A 418 -7.47 26.42 -6.19
C THR A 418 -8.87 25.84 -6.13
N TYR A 419 -9.03 24.56 -6.44
CA TYR A 419 -10.33 23.88 -6.35
C TYR A 419 -10.89 23.89 -4.91
N ILE A 420 -10.05 23.60 -3.91
CA ILE A 420 -10.45 23.62 -2.50
C ILE A 420 -10.91 25.03 -2.10
N LEU A 421 -10.11 26.06 -2.41
CA LEU A 421 -10.39 27.44 -2.03
C LEU A 421 -11.62 27.99 -2.76
N TYR A 422 -11.78 27.67 -4.04
CA TYR A 422 -12.98 28.02 -4.82
C TYR A 422 -14.25 27.48 -4.16
N LYS A 423 -14.22 26.22 -3.72
CA LYS A 423 -15.35 25.58 -3.04
C LYS A 423 -15.67 26.18 -1.67
N HIS A 424 -14.70 26.78 -1.00
CA HIS A 424 -14.88 27.50 0.27
C HIS A 424 -15.24 28.99 0.09
N GLY A 425 -15.57 29.41 -1.14
CA GLY A 425 -16.06 30.77 -1.42
C GLY A 425 -15.03 31.73 -2.00
N TYR A 426 -13.75 31.34 -2.11
CA TYR A 426 -12.69 32.18 -2.67
C TYR A 426 -12.67 32.12 -4.21
N LYS A 427 -13.72 32.65 -4.85
CA LYS A 427 -13.94 32.53 -6.31
C LYS A 427 -12.85 33.16 -7.18
N ARG A 428 -12.16 34.20 -6.71
CA ARG A 428 -11.10 34.90 -7.47
C ARG A 428 -9.82 34.08 -7.67
N ILE A 429 -9.64 32.97 -6.94
CA ILE A 429 -8.44 32.12 -7.01
C ILE A 429 -8.42 31.24 -8.27
N ILE A 430 -9.49 31.23 -9.07
CA ILE A 430 -9.60 30.38 -10.27
C ILE A 430 -8.46 30.57 -11.30
N TYR A 431 -7.80 31.74 -11.31
CA TYR A 431 -6.69 32.04 -12.21
C TYR A 431 -5.31 31.62 -11.67
N PHE A 432 -5.20 31.25 -10.40
CA PHE A 432 -3.94 30.86 -9.76
C PHE A 432 -3.22 29.69 -10.46
N PRO A 433 -3.91 28.63 -10.94
CA PRO A 433 -3.25 27.55 -11.66
C PRO A 433 -2.69 27.98 -13.01
N ILE A 434 -3.37 28.89 -13.71
CA ILE A 434 -2.91 29.42 -15.00
C ILE A 434 -1.59 30.17 -14.79
N PHE A 435 -1.51 30.99 -13.75
CA PHE A 435 -0.29 31.71 -13.40
C PHE A 435 0.89 30.78 -13.07
N VAL A 436 0.64 29.75 -12.25
CA VAL A 436 1.66 28.74 -11.90
C VAL A 436 2.10 27.94 -13.14
N MET A 437 1.16 27.58 -14.02
CA MET A 437 1.46 26.85 -15.25
C MET A 437 2.28 27.68 -16.24
N CYS A 438 2.01 28.99 -16.36
CA CYS A 438 2.83 29.91 -17.13
C CYS A 438 4.27 30.02 -16.58
N LEU A 439 4.44 30.12 -15.25
CA LEU A 439 5.77 30.14 -14.60
C LEU A 439 6.55 28.84 -14.82
N VAL A 440 5.84 27.71 -14.84
CA VAL A 440 6.44 26.40 -15.08
C VAL A 440 6.89 26.29 -16.53
N LEU A 441 6.07 26.74 -17.49
CA LEU A 441 6.43 26.75 -18.91
C LEU A 441 7.63 27.65 -19.20
N THR A 442 7.76 28.81 -18.56
CA THR A 442 8.93 29.69 -18.76
C THR A 442 10.23 29.09 -18.22
N TYR A 443 10.16 28.36 -17.09
CA TYR A 443 11.33 27.66 -16.53
C TYR A 443 11.69 26.36 -17.25
N SER A 444 10.75 25.75 -17.99
CA SER A 444 10.97 24.50 -18.74
C SER A 444 11.67 24.70 -20.09
N ILE A 445 11.82 25.96 -20.51
CA ILE A 445 12.43 26.37 -21.79
C ILE A 445 13.91 26.75 -21.60
N VAL A 446 14.40 26.82 -20.36
CA VAL A 446 15.82 27.01 -19.98
C VAL A 446 16.37 25.68 -19.50
#